data_AF-A0A126ZX37-F1
#
_entry.id   AF-A0A126ZX37-F1
#
_cell.length_a   1.000
_cell.length_b   1.000
_cell.length_c   1.000
_cell.angle_alpha   90.00
_cell.angle_beta   90.00
_cell.angle_gamma   90.00
#
_symmetry.space_group_name_H-M   'P 1'
#
loop_
_entity.id
_entity.type
_entity.pdbx_description
1 polymer ?
#
loop_
_entity_poly.entity_id
_entity_poly.type
_entity_poly.pdbx_seq_one_letter_code
_entity_poly.pdbx_strand_id
1 'polypeptide(L)'
;MVTEACQFCKIVDRDDPDVREVYRDENVVAFFPPRPAVLGHVLVVPRRHVRDIWALEPDEASQLSRAVLLLAEGIRDAVRPEGLNVIESNGAAATQTVPHLHVHLVPRWTNDAMGPIWPEETSYSEDLKERTMLDVRSAVQILRASVEPPLAPEDRRKHLDYIQAVVTRQSAASSSAKGWLLPITTATFGFALTQRSWPLAALGMVAVLLFAYLDANYLRSEKQFRRLYNTVARSSRKVPLFTLDPVDADEPLPADGLPLSKWKKTVRSYLPERSIWASWSIAPFYTALLLVGAGVLIVA
;
A
#
# COMPACT_ATOMS: atom_id res chain seq x y z
N MET A 1 -30.30 11.04 -18.27
CA MET A 1 -31.57 11.66 -18.66
C MET A 1 -31.57 13.06 -18.07
N VAL A 2 -31.71 14.09 -18.91
CA VAL A 2 -31.90 15.48 -18.48
C VAL A 2 -33.17 15.50 -17.65
N THR A 3 -33.10 15.85 -16.37
CA THR A 3 -34.32 16.16 -15.61
C THR A 3 -34.72 17.58 -16.03
N GLU A 4 -35.91 17.75 -16.61
CA GLU A 4 -36.41 19.03 -17.17
C GLU A 4 -36.37 20.23 -16.19
N ALA A 5 -36.04 20.00 -14.91
CA ALA A 5 -35.97 21.00 -13.85
C ALA A 5 -34.54 21.39 -13.41
N CYS A 6 -33.46 20.81 -13.95
CA CYS A 6 -32.10 21.13 -13.48
C CYS A 6 -31.61 22.50 -13.98
N GLN A 7 -31.34 23.42 -13.05
CA GLN A 7 -30.84 24.78 -13.37
C GLN A 7 -29.46 24.75 -14.04
N PHE A 8 -28.57 23.86 -13.63
CA PHE A 8 -27.24 23.76 -14.23
C PHE A 8 -27.27 23.14 -15.63
N CYS A 9 -28.21 22.23 -15.91
CA CYS A 9 -28.43 21.77 -17.29
C CYS A 9 -28.82 22.94 -18.20
N LYS A 10 -29.70 23.85 -17.77
CA LYS A 10 -30.03 25.05 -18.57
C LYS A 10 -28.80 25.91 -18.89
N ILE A 11 -27.90 26.09 -17.91
CA ILE A 11 -26.63 26.80 -18.14
C ILE A 11 -25.72 26.04 -19.11
N VAL A 12 -25.62 24.72 -18.95
CA VAL A 12 -24.84 23.86 -19.86
C VAL A 12 -25.39 23.92 -21.28
N ASP A 13 -26.71 23.94 -21.43
CA ASP A 13 -27.44 23.96 -22.70
C ASP A 13 -27.54 25.37 -23.32
N ARG A 14 -27.05 26.41 -22.60
CA ARG A 14 -27.08 27.84 -22.99
C ARG A 14 -28.48 28.46 -23.03
N ASP A 15 -29.40 27.92 -22.23
CA ASP A 15 -30.78 28.39 -22.07
C ASP A 15 -30.94 29.40 -20.92
N ASP A 16 -29.85 29.80 -20.26
CA ASP A 16 -29.82 30.85 -19.25
C ASP A 16 -29.09 32.10 -19.79
N PRO A 17 -29.82 33.19 -20.13
CA PRO A 17 -29.22 34.40 -20.69
C PRO A 17 -28.47 35.26 -19.66
N ASP A 18 -28.71 35.06 -18.36
CA ASP A 18 -28.15 35.88 -17.28
C ASP A 18 -26.86 35.27 -16.70
N VAL A 19 -26.49 34.07 -17.14
CA VAL A 19 -25.30 33.38 -16.65
C VAL A 19 -24.02 34.13 -17.00
N ARG A 20 -23.13 34.26 -16.02
CA ARG A 20 -21.78 34.82 -16.21
C ARG A 20 -20.78 33.68 -16.31
N GLU A 21 -20.70 33.08 -17.49
CA GLU A 21 -19.75 32.00 -17.82
C GLU A 21 -18.32 32.56 -17.90
N VAL A 22 -17.36 31.83 -17.32
CA VAL A 22 -15.92 32.16 -17.34
C VAL A 22 -15.07 31.12 -18.05
N TYR A 23 -15.59 29.90 -18.21
CA TYR A 23 -14.90 28.81 -18.87
C TYR A 23 -15.88 27.78 -19.40
N ARG A 24 -15.55 27.19 -20.55
CA ARG A 24 -16.27 26.05 -21.12
C ARG A 24 -15.35 25.25 -22.01
N ASP A 25 -15.46 23.94 -21.90
CA ASP A 25 -14.88 23.01 -22.85
C ASP A 25 -15.89 21.90 -23.24
N GLU A 26 -15.38 20.81 -23.81
CA GLU A 26 -16.19 19.67 -24.21
C GLU A 26 -16.90 18.97 -23.05
N ASN A 27 -16.38 19.07 -21.82
CA ASN A 27 -16.80 18.27 -20.67
C ASN A 27 -17.24 19.09 -19.45
N VAL A 28 -16.81 20.35 -19.32
CA VAL A 28 -17.00 21.19 -18.15
C VAL A 28 -17.49 22.58 -18.54
N VAL A 29 -18.32 23.18 -17.68
CA VAL A 29 -18.69 24.60 -17.73
C VAL A 29 -18.42 25.22 -16.37
N ALA A 30 -17.91 26.44 -16.34
CA ALA A 30 -17.74 27.21 -15.12
C ALA A 30 -18.29 28.62 -15.23
N PHE A 31 -18.93 29.08 -14.16
CA PHE A 31 -19.69 30.32 -14.13
C PHE A 31 -19.80 30.90 -12.72
N PHE A 32 -20.14 32.18 -12.61
CA PHE A 32 -20.45 32.78 -11.32
C PHE A 32 -21.85 32.37 -10.85
N PRO A 33 -22.02 31.96 -9.58
CA PRO A 33 -23.35 31.79 -9.01
C PRO A 33 -24.08 33.14 -8.95
N PRO A 34 -25.42 33.17 -9.08
CA PRO A 34 -26.20 34.42 -9.03
C PRO A 34 -26.02 35.20 -7.71
N ARG A 35 -25.78 34.48 -6.62
CA ARG A 35 -25.47 35.04 -5.29
C ARG A 35 -24.14 34.47 -4.81
N PRO A 36 -23.01 35.10 -5.15
CA PRO A 36 -21.71 34.60 -4.74
C PRO A 36 -21.47 34.83 -3.25
N ALA A 37 -20.99 33.80 -2.56
CA ALA A 37 -20.52 33.91 -1.17
C ALA A 37 -19.45 34.99 -0.97
N VAL A 38 -18.58 35.19 -1.96
CA VAL A 38 -17.50 36.20 -2.02
C VAL A 38 -17.22 36.57 -3.47
N LEU A 39 -16.60 37.73 -3.71
CA LEU A 39 -16.20 38.12 -5.07
C LEU A 39 -15.13 37.16 -5.60
N GLY A 40 -15.32 36.67 -6.83
CA GLY A 40 -14.48 35.64 -7.43
C GLY A 40 -14.95 34.20 -7.18
N HIS A 41 -16.07 33.98 -6.47
CA HIS A 41 -16.66 32.65 -6.33
C HIS A 41 -17.12 32.10 -7.68
N VAL A 42 -16.53 30.98 -8.11
CA VAL A 42 -16.88 30.28 -9.34
C VAL A 42 -17.44 28.88 -9.02
N LEU A 43 -18.48 28.47 -9.75
CA LEU A 43 -18.96 27.10 -9.79
C LEU A 43 -18.38 26.40 -11.01
N VAL A 44 -17.90 25.16 -10.83
CA VAL A 44 -17.41 24.30 -11.91
C VAL A 44 -18.27 23.05 -11.96
N VAL A 45 -18.90 22.77 -13.11
CA VAL A 45 -19.87 21.67 -13.27
C VAL A 45 -19.50 20.80 -14.47
N PRO A 46 -19.65 19.46 -14.40
CA PRO A 46 -19.60 18.62 -15.58
C PRO A 46 -20.79 18.93 -16.49
N ARG A 47 -20.61 18.82 -17.80
CA ARG A 47 -21.67 19.00 -18.80
C ARG A 47 -22.69 17.86 -18.74
N ARG A 48 -22.22 16.63 -18.53
CA ARG A 48 -23.14 15.52 -18.23
C ARG A 48 -23.82 15.82 -16.90
N HIS A 49 -25.13 15.64 -16.87
CA HIS A 49 -25.87 15.67 -15.61
C HIS A 49 -25.45 14.48 -14.74
N VAL A 50 -24.69 14.77 -13.69
CA VAL A 50 -24.27 13.82 -12.66
C VAL A 50 -24.79 14.35 -11.34
N ARG A 51 -25.55 13.55 -10.58
CA ARG A 51 -26.23 14.06 -9.39
C ARG A 51 -25.26 14.46 -8.28
N ASP A 52 -24.27 13.61 -8.03
CA ASP A 52 -23.33 13.66 -6.92
C ASP A 52 -22.09 12.81 -7.27
N ILE A 53 -21.09 12.79 -6.39
CA ILE A 53 -19.78 12.16 -6.59
C ILE A 53 -19.88 10.65 -6.80
N TRP A 54 -20.91 10.00 -6.24
CA TRP A 54 -21.11 8.55 -6.36
C TRP A 54 -21.56 8.13 -7.76
N ALA A 55 -22.03 9.06 -8.59
CA ALA A 55 -22.42 8.83 -9.99
C ALA A 55 -21.40 9.38 -11.01
N LEU A 56 -20.27 9.93 -10.53
CA LEU A 56 -19.22 10.52 -11.36
C LEU A 56 -18.26 9.43 -11.85
N GLU A 57 -18.02 9.37 -13.16
CA GLU A 57 -17.09 8.40 -13.73
C GLU A 57 -15.63 8.87 -13.60
N PRO A 58 -14.64 7.96 -13.55
CA PRO A 58 -13.24 8.32 -13.35
C PRO A 58 -12.68 9.32 -14.38
N ASP A 59 -13.04 9.15 -15.66
CA ASP A 59 -12.58 10.05 -16.72
C ASP A 59 -13.16 11.46 -16.58
N GLU A 60 -14.43 11.56 -16.17
CA GLU A 60 -15.08 12.85 -15.89
C GLU A 60 -14.50 13.53 -14.66
N ALA A 61 -14.18 12.76 -13.62
CA ALA A 61 -13.51 13.26 -12.42
C ALA A 61 -12.12 13.85 -12.76
N SER A 62 -11.38 13.20 -13.67
CA SER A 62 -10.10 13.69 -14.17
C SER A 62 -10.25 15.02 -14.92
N GLN A 63 -11.23 15.10 -15.84
CA GLN A 63 -11.51 16.32 -16.61
C GLN A 63 -11.98 17.48 -15.72
N LEU A 64 -12.90 17.22 -14.81
CA LEU A 64 -13.38 18.20 -13.84
C LEU A 64 -12.25 18.75 -12.97
N SER A 65 -11.38 17.86 -12.48
CA SER A 65 -10.22 18.24 -11.67
C SER A 65 -9.23 19.12 -12.44
N ARG A 66 -8.98 18.84 -13.72
CA ARG A 66 -8.15 19.68 -14.58
C ARG A 66 -8.72 21.09 -14.75
N ALA A 67 -10.03 21.20 -14.96
CA ALA A 67 -10.71 22.50 -15.05
C ALA A 67 -10.66 23.26 -13.72
N VAL A 68 -10.87 22.58 -12.59
CA VAL A 68 -10.73 23.16 -11.24
C VAL A 68 -9.34 23.75 -11.03
N LEU A 69 -8.27 23.02 -11.39
CA LEU A 69 -6.90 23.51 -11.25
C LEU A 69 -6.64 24.76 -12.11
N LEU A 70 -7.09 24.74 -13.38
CA LEU A 70 -6.97 25.89 -14.28
C LEU A 70 -7.69 27.13 -13.74
N LEU A 71 -8.92 26.95 -13.24
CA LEU A 71 -9.74 28.04 -12.72
C LEU A 71 -9.23 28.55 -11.37
N ALA A 72 -8.69 27.69 -10.52
CA ALA A 72 -8.05 28.10 -9.27
C ALA A 72 -6.86 29.04 -9.53
N GLU A 73 -6.02 28.72 -10.51
CA GLU A 73 -4.93 29.57 -10.98
C GLU A 73 -5.44 30.90 -11.55
N GLY A 74 -6.46 30.85 -12.42
CA GLY A 74 -7.09 32.06 -12.97
C GLY A 74 -7.69 32.97 -11.89
N ILE A 75 -8.35 32.40 -10.87
CA ILE A 75 -8.88 33.14 -9.72
C ILE A 75 -7.72 33.77 -8.93
N ARG A 76 -6.63 33.02 -8.69
CA ARG A 76 -5.46 33.53 -7.97
C ARG A 76 -4.88 34.77 -8.64
N ASP A 77 -4.72 34.74 -9.95
CA ASP A 77 -4.16 35.85 -10.71
C ASP A 77 -5.14 37.05 -10.79
N ALA A 78 -6.43 36.77 -10.95
CA ALA A 78 -7.44 37.81 -11.14
C ALA A 78 -7.79 38.58 -9.87
N VAL A 79 -7.98 37.89 -8.74
CA VAL A 79 -8.44 38.53 -7.49
C VAL A 79 -7.43 38.48 -6.34
N ARG A 80 -6.29 37.79 -6.52
CA ARG A 80 -5.19 37.72 -5.54
C ARG A 80 -5.67 37.42 -4.11
N PRO A 81 -6.36 36.28 -3.89
CA PRO A 81 -6.83 35.91 -2.57
C PRO A 81 -5.69 35.41 -1.68
N GLU A 82 -5.88 35.46 -0.37
CA GLU A 82 -4.95 34.90 0.61
C GLU A 82 -5.08 33.36 0.72
N GLY A 83 -6.23 32.83 0.29
CA GLY A 83 -6.48 31.40 0.21
C GLY A 83 -7.62 31.05 -0.77
N LEU A 84 -7.89 29.76 -0.94
CA LEU A 84 -8.98 29.27 -1.78
C LEU A 84 -9.62 28.06 -1.11
N ASN A 85 -10.93 28.10 -0.90
CA ASN A 85 -11.69 26.90 -0.60
C ASN A 85 -12.15 26.24 -1.90
N VAL A 86 -11.91 24.93 -1.99
CA VAL A 86 -12.49 24.05 -3.00
C VAL A 86 -13.50 23.18 -2.28
N ILE A 87 -14.79 23.38 -2.54
CA ILE A 87 -15.88 22.74 -1.80
C ILE A 87 -16.77 22.01 -2.79
N GLU A 88 -17.11 20.76 -2.48
CA GLU A 88 -18.03 19.95 -3.26
C GLU A 88 -18.92 19.20 -2.24
N SER A 89 -20.23 19.22 -2.49
CA SER A 89 -21.24 18.79 -1.53
C SER A 89 -22.13 17.74 -2.15
N ASN A 90 -22.25 16.60 -1.46
CA ASN A 90 -23.01 15.44 -1.93
C ASN A 90 -24.18 15.11 -1.02
N GLY A 91 -25.40 15.38 -1.49
CA GLY A 91 -26.63 15.20 -0.74
C GLY A 91 -26.98 16.39 0.16
N ALA A 92 -28.27 16.49 0.51
CA ALA A 92 -28.81 17.62 1.27
C ALA A 92 -28.16 17.79 2.66
N ALA A 93 -27.80 16.68 3.32
CA ALA A 93 -27.11 16.72 4.62
C ALA A 93 -25.72 17.36 4.54
N ALA A 94 -25.06 17.27 3.38
CA ALA A 94 -23.80 17.94 3.08
C ALA A 94 -24.00 19.33 2.45
N THR A 95 -25.21 19.90 2.55
CA THR A 95 -25.60 21.22 2.01
C THR A 95 -25.69 21.34 0.49
N GLN A 96 -25.78 20.22 -0.23
CA GLN A 96 -26.02 20.25 -1.68
C GLN A 96 -27.45 20.76 -1.97
N THR A 97 -27.56 21.87 -2.70
CA THR A 97 -28.86 22.50 -3.03
C THR A 97 -29.32 22.20 -4.45
N VAL A 98 -28.39 22.11 -5.40
CA VAL A 98 -28.68 21.70 -6.79
C VAL A 98 -28.16 20.28 -6.99
N PRO A 99 -29.02 19.29 -7.34
CA PRO A 99 -28.64 17.89 -7.52
C PRO A 99 -27.97 17.66 -8.89
N HIS A 100 -26.93 18.44 -9.14
CA HIS A 100 -25.99 18.33 -10.24
C HIS A 100 -24.64 18.68 -9.64
N LEU A 101 -23.69 17.73 -9.66
CA LEU A 101 -22.38 17.87 -9.05
C LEU A 101 -21.72 19.19 -9.44
N HIS A 102 -21.23 19.92 -8.46
CA HIS A 102 -20.61 21.21 -8.67
C HIS A 102 -19.51 21.45 -7.64
N VAL A 103 -18.39 21.94 -8.13
CA VAL A 103 -17.26 22.34 -7.28
C VAL A 103 -17.30 23.85 -7.14
N HIS A 104 -17.37 24.33 -5.91
CA HIS A 104 -17.21 25.72 -5.54
C HIS A 104 -15.72 26.04 -5.43
N LEU A 105 -15.28 27.07 -6.15
CA LEU A 105 -13.99 27.73 -5.95
C LEU A 105 -14.27 29.07 -5.28
N VAL A 106 -13.94 29.17 -3.99
CA VAL A 106 -14.30 30.30 -3.13
C VAL A 106 -13.01 30.98 -2.65
N PRO A 107 -12.58 32.09 -3.27
CA PRO A 107 -11.39 32.81 -2.83
C PRO A 107 -11.58 33.39 -1.42
N ARG A 108 -10.53 33.35 -0.59
CA ARG A 108 -10.60 33.70 0.83
C ARG A 108 -9.66 34.85 1.18
N TRP A 109 -10.09 35.64 2.15
CA TRP A 109 -9.29 36.66 2.82
C TRP A 109 -9.48 36.58 4.32
N THR A 110 -8.48 37.04 5.07
CA THR A 110 -8.59 37.20 6.52
C THR A 110 -9.81 38.07 6.86
N ASN A 111 -10.68 37.55 7.73
CA ASN A 111 -11.95 38.18 8.14
C ASN A 111 -13.00 38.38 7.03
N ASP A 112 -13.04 37.49 6.03
CA ASP A 112 -14.13 37.47 5.05
C ASP A 112 -15.46 36.93 5.60
N ALA A 113 -16.51 37.01 4.77
CA ALA A 113 -17.88 36.65 5.15
C ALA A 113 -18.17 35.14 5.26
N MET A 114 -17.24 34.26 4.84
CA MET A 114 -17.48 32.80 4.83
C MET A 114 -17.39 32.17 6.23
N GLY A 115 -16.76 32.86 7.19
CA GLY A 115 -16.61 32.36 8.56
C GLY A 115 -15.83 31.04 8.67
N PRO A 116 -15.92 30.36 9.85
CA PRO A 116 -15.33 29.04 10.07
C PRO A 116 -16.12 27.92 9.37
N ILE A 117 -15.43 26.99 8.72
CA ILE A 117 -16.05 25.84 8.01
C ILE A 117 -16.03 24.54 8.83
N TRP A 118 -15.24 24.49 9.90
CA TRP A 118 -15.10 23.31 10.74
C TRP A 118 -15.93 23.47 12.02
N PRO A 119 -16.53 22.38 12.53
CA PRO A 119 -17.21 22.42 13.82
C PRO A 119 -16.21 22.70 14.96
N GLU A 120 -16.74 23.06 16.12
CA GLU A 120 -15.98 23.06 17.38
C GLU A 120 -15.45 21.65 17.70
N GLU A 121 -14.50 21.57 18.64
CA GLU A 121 -13.82 20.32 18.99
C GLU A 121 -14.82 19.21 19.37
N THR A 122 -14.77 18.11 18.62
CA THR A 122 -15.63 16.94 18.83
C THR A 122 -14.92 15.89 19.69
N SER A 123 -15.64 15.26 20.62
CA SER A 123 -15.12 14.17 21.45
C SER A 123 -15.66 12.80 20.99
N TYR A 124 -14.78 11.98 20.42
CA TYR A 124 -15.05 10.58 20.06
C TYR A 124 -14.04 9.66 20.75
N SER A 125 -14.46 8.47 21.19
CA SER A 125 -13.56 7.49 21.81
C SER A 125 -12.55 6.93 20.81
N GLU A 126 -11.33 6.60 21.28
CA GLU A 126 -10.29 6.01 20.43
C GLU A 126 -10.72 4.68 19.82
N ASP A 127 -11.46 3.84 20.58
CA ASP A 127 -12.00 2.58 20.07
C ASP A 127 -12.97 2.78 18.90
N LEU A 128 -13.79 3.83 18.95
CA LEU A 128 -14.72 4.15 17.86
C LEU A 128 -13.95 4.61 16.61
N LYS A 129 -12.94 5.47 16.79
CA LYS A 129 -12.09 5.94 15.69
C LYS A 129 -11.38 4.78 15.00
N GLU A 130 -10.77 3.88 15.77
CA GLU A 130 -10.04 2.72 15.25
C GLU A 130 -10.99 1.78 14.49
N ARG A 131 -12.16 1.48 15.07
CA ARG A 131 -13.15 0.62 14.41
C ARG A 131 -13.65 1.23 13.10
N THR A 132 -14.01 2.51 13.09
CA THR A 132 -14.47 3.20 11.88
C THR A 132 -13.38 3.24 10.82
N MET A 133 -12.11 3.45 11.19
CA MET A 133 -10.99 3.40 10.25
C MET A 133 -10.85 2.02 9.61
N LEU A 134 -10.95 0.94 10.39
CA LEU A 134 -10.89 -0.43 9.87
C LEU A 134 -12.05 -0.75 8.94
N ASP A 135 -13.26 -0.30 9.28
CA ASP A 135 -14.46 -0.50 8.45
C ASP A 135 -14.30 0.20 7.10
N VAL A 136 -13.87 1.48 7.09
CA VAL A 136 -13.62 2.24 5.86
C VAL A 136 -12.51 1.61 5.02
N ARG A 137 -11.39 1.23 5.65
CA ARG A 137 -10.26 0.58 4.95
C ARG A 137 -10.71 -0.71 4.27
N SER A 138 -11.51 -1.52 4.97
CA SER A 138 -12.03 -2.78 4.43
C SER A 138 -12.94 -2.54 3.24
N ALA A 139 -13.83 -1.55 3.30
CA ALA A 139 -14.70 -1.18 2.19
C ALA A 139 -13.91 -0.71 0.96
N VAL A 140 -12.88 0.14 1.16
CA VAL A 140 -12.01 0.62 0.06
C VAL A 140 -11.27 -0.53 -0.61
N GLN A 141 -10.76 -1.50 0.16
CA GLN A 141 -10.08 -2.67 -0.40
C GLN A 141 -11.00 -3.51 -1.28
N ILE A 142 -12.26 -3.70 -0.87
CA ILE A 142 -13.27 -4.42 -1.64
C ILE A 142 -13.59 -3.67 -2.95
N LEU A 143 -13.79 -2.36 -2.89
CA LEU A 143 -14.13 -1.52 -4.05
C LEU A 143 -12.97 -1.42 -5.04
N ARG A 144 -11.74 -1.20 -4.57
CA ARG A 144 -10.54 -1.17 -5.42
C ARG A 144 -10.41 -2.47 -6.22
N ALA A 145 -10.65 -3.59 -5.54
CA ALA A 145 -10.62 -4.90 -6.13
C ALA A 145 -11.73 -5.16 -7.17
N SER A 146 -12.82 -4.38 -7.21
CA SER A 146 -13.84 -4.42 -8.26
C SER A 146 -13.58 -3.46 -9.42
N VAL A 147 -12.79 -2.39 -9.20
CA VAL A 147 -12.46 -1.37 -10.20
C VAL A 147 -11.23 -1.78 -11.03
N GLU A 148 -10.26 -2.47 -10.42
CA GLU A 148 -9.11 -3.00 -11.16
C GLU A 148 -9.56 -4.19 -12.04
N PRO A 149 -9.27 -4.19 -13.36
CA PRO A 149 -9.64 -5.29 -14.24
C PRO A 149 -9.01 -6.60 -13.75
N PRO A 150 -9.69 -7.75 -13.91
CA PRO A 150 -9.11 -9.04 -13.55
C PRO A 150 -7.77 -9.21 -14.29
N LEU A 151 -6.73 -9.59 -13.54
CA LEU A 151 -5.38 -9.86 -14.04
C LEU A 151 -5.46 -10.63 -15.37
N ALA A 152 -4.91 -10.06 -16.44
CA ALA A 152 -4.76 -10.80 -17.68
C ALA A 152 -3.97 -12.09 -17.38
N PRO A 153 -4.31 -13.24 -18.00
CA PRO A 153 -3.58 -14.49 -17.78
C PRO A 153 -2.07 -14.36 -17.99
N GLU A 154 -1.64 -13.43 -18.84
CA GLU A 154 -0.24 -13.09 -19.07
C GLU A 154 0.43 -12.37 -17.90
N ASP A 155 -0.22 -11.36 -17.31
CA ASP A 155 0.31 -10.64 -16.16
C ASP A 155 0.44 -11.54 -14.94
N ARG A 156 -0.52 -12.46 -14.77
CA ARG A 156 -0.45 -13.50 -13.75
C ARG A 156 0.74 -14.43 -13.96
N ARG A 157 1.00 -14.87 -15.20
CA ARG A 157 2.18 -15.69 -15.53
C ARG A 157 3.47 -14.92 -15.21
N LYS A 158 3.58 -13.66 -15.64
CA LYS A 158 4.74 -12.81 -15.33
C LYS A 158 4.95 -12.61 -13.83
N HIS A 159 3.88 -12.42 -13.06
CA HIS A 159 3.97 -12.29 -11.60
C HIS A 159 4.50 -13.58 -10.96
N LEU A 160 4.00 -14.74 -11.40
CA LEU A 160 4.51 -16.04 -10.97
C LEU A 160 5.99 -16.23 -11.35
N ASP A 161 6.41 -15.80 -12.54
CA ASP A 161 7.81 -15.86 -12.98
C ASP A 161 8.72 -15.01 -12.09
N TYR A 162 8.30 -13.80 -11.69
CA TYR A 162 9.06 -12.96 -10.76
C TYR A 162 9.20 -13.60 -9.37
N ILE A 163 8.12 -14.16 -8.82
CA ILE A 163 8.17 -14.86 -7.53
C ILE A 163 9.08 -16.08 -7.64
N GLN A 164 8.96 -16.85 -8.72
CA GLN A 164 9.78 -18.03 -8.97
C GLN A 164 11.26 -17.69 -9.10
N ALA A 165 11.61 -16.56 -9.74
CA ALA A 165 12.99 -16.09 -9.83
C ALA A 165 13.58 -15.80 -8.43
N VAL A 166 12.80 -15.22 -7.52
CA VAL A 166 13.23 -15.01 -6.12
C VAL A 166 13.44 -16.35 -5.41
N VAL A 167 12.49 -17.29 -5.51
CA VAL A 167 12.60 -18.63 -4.92
C VAL A 167 13.87 -19.34 -5.41
N THR A 168 14.14 -19.32 -6.72
CA THR A 168 15.34 -19.91 -7.32
C THR A 168 16.62 -19.27 -6.77
N ARG A 169 16.66 -17.94 -6.64
CA ARG A 169 17.82 -17.23 -6.07
C ARG A 169 18.07 -17.60 -4.61
N GLN A 170 17.02 -17.72 -3.79
CA GLN A 170 17.17 -18.12 -2.38
C GLN A 170 17.68 -19.56 -2.24
N SER A 171 17.15 -20.47 -3.07
CA SER A 171 17.60 -21.87 -3.09
C SER A 171 19.07 -21.99 -3.53
N ALA A 172 19.48 -21.22 -4.55
CA ALA A 172 20.87 -21.17 -5.01
C ALA A 172 21.82 -20.59 -3.94
N ALA A 173 21.39 -19.54 -3.22
CA ALA A 173 22.16 -18.96 -2.12
C ALA A 173 22.33 -19.95 -0.94
N SER A 174 21.27 -20.69 -0.59
CA SER A 174 21.31 -21.78 0.39
C SER A 174 22.32 -22.88 0.01
N SER A 175 22.32 -23.32 -1.25
CA SER A 175 23.27 -24.32 -1.74
C SER A 175 24.71 -23.79 -1.74
N SER A 176 24.92 -22.54 -2.20
CA SER A 176 26.24 -21.90 -2.22
C SER A 176 26.82 -21.72 -0.82
N ALA A 177 26.00 -21.39 0.18
CA ALA A 177 26.42 -21.29 1.57
C ALA A 177 27.02 -22.62 2.08
N LYS A 178 26.37 -23.75 1.81
CA LYS A 178 26.92 -25.08 2.15
C LYS A 178 28.21 -25.37 1.38
N GLY A 179 28.25 -25.01 0.11
CA GLY A 179 29.44 -25.15 -0.75
C GLY A 179 30.65 -24.38 -0.22
N TRP A 180 30.46 -23.16 0.29
CA TRP A 180 31.54 -22.35 0.88
C TRP A 180 31.93 -22.83 2.28
N LEU A 181 30.99 -23.36 3.06
CA LEU A 181 31.29 -23.87 4.40
C LEU A 181 32.20 -25.10 4.37
N LEU A 182 32.00 -26.02 3.42
CA LEU A 182 32.75 -27.27 3.37
C LEU A 182 34.27 -27.05 3.34
N PRO A 183 34.87 -26.28 2.40
CA PRO A 183 36.30 -25.98 2.42
C PRO A 183 36.78 -25.33 3.72
N ILE A 184 36.00 -24.39 4.28
CA ILE A 184 36.33 -23.72 5.54
C ILE A 184 36.44 -24.77 6.65
N THR A 185 35.43 -25.62 6.83
CA THR A 185 35.42 -26.66 7.87
C THR A 185 36.49 -27.70 7.66
N THR A 186 36.73 -28.14 6.43
CA THR A 186 37.81 -29.09 6.09
C THR A 186 39.17 -28.51 6.48
N ALA A 187 39.45 -27.25 6.13
CA ALA A 187 40.69 -26.60 6.48
C ALA A 187 40.81 -26.40 8.00
N THR A 188 39.82 -25.80 8.66
CA THR A 188 39.89 -25.49 10.10
C THR A 188 40.00 -26.74 10.95
N PHE A 189 39.20 -27.78 10.65
CA PHE A 189 39.24 -29.04 11.41
C PHE A 189 40.49 -29.86 11.09
N GLY A 190 40.95 -29.88 9.83
CA GLY A 190 42.19 -30.55 9.45
C GLY A 190 43.43 -29.92 10.09
N PHE A 191 43.52 -28.59 10.10
CA PHE A 191 44.61 -27.88 10.77
C PHE A 191 44.53 -27.99 12.30
N ALA A 192 43.33 -27.98 12.87
CA ALA A 192 43.16 -28.19 14.31
C ALA A 192 43.74 -29.53 14.78
N LEU A 193 43.46 -30.62 14.04
CA LEU A 193 43.97 -31.96 14.36
C LEU A 193 45.50 -32.06 14.17
N THR A 194 46.03 -31.49 13.10
CA THR A 194 47.47 -31.59 12.79
C THR A 194 48.33 -30.74 13.71
N GLN A 195 47.86 -29.56 14.11
CA GLN A 195 48.58 -28.66 15.00
C GLN A 195 48.24 -28.81 16.48
N ARG A 196 47.28 -29.69 16.84
CA ARG A 196 46.73 -29.80 18.20
C ARG A 196 46.33 -28.44 18.78
N SER A 197 45.49 -27.75 18.03
CA SER A 197 45.10 -26.37 18.31
C SER A 197 43.58 -26.27 18.43
N TRP A 198 43.08 -26.36 19.67
CA TRP A 198 41.66 -26.17 19.98
C TRP A 198 41.07 -24.84 19.47
N PRO A 199 41.81 -23.69 19.38
CA PRO A 199 41.26 -22.46 18.82
C PRO A 199 40.87 -22.60 17.35
N LEU A 200 41.60 -23.38 16.56
CA LEU A 200 41.26 -23.65 15.16
C LEU A 200 40.00 -24.51 15.03
N ALA A 201 39.80 -25.47 15.94
CA ALA A 201 38.57 -26.25 16.02
C ALA A 201 37.37 -25.36 16.38
N ALA A 202 37.55 -24.48 17.38
CA ALA A 202 36.53 -23.53 17.79
C ALA A 202 36.16 -22.55 16.67
N LEU A 203 37.15 -22.05 15.91
CA LEU A 203 36.92 -21.19 14.74
C LEU A 203 36.06 -21.90 13.69
N GLY A 204 36.35 -23.17 13.40
CA GLY A 204 35.53 -23.99 12.50
C GLY A 204 34.09 -24.15 13.00
N MET A 205 33.89 -24.41 14.29
CA MET A 205 32.55 -24.50 14.89
C MET A 205 31.77 -23.18 14.80
N VAL A 206 32.43 -22.04 15.03
CA VAL A 206 31.81 -20.72 14.86
C VAL A 206 31.38 -20.50 13.41
N ALA A 207 32.22 -20.88 12.44
CA ALA A 207 31.87 -20.82 11.02
C ALA A 207 30.65 -21.69 10.70
N VAL A 208 30.58 -22.92 11.24
CA VAL A 208 29.42 -23.81 11.06
C VAL A 208 28.14 -23.17 11.59
N LEU A 209 28.16 -22.58 12.80
CA LEU A 209 27.00 -21.92 13.39
C LEU A 209 26.55 -20.68 12.59
N LEU A 210 27.50 -19.87 12.12
CA LEU A 210 27.22 -18.67 11.33
C LEU A 210 26.60 -19.04 9.98
N PHE A 211 27.15 -20.02 9.28
CA PHE A 211 26.59 -20.50 8.01
C PHE A 211 25.24 -21.19 8.20
N ALA A 212 25.04 -21.93 9.29
CA ALA A 212 23.74 -22.50 9.64
C ALA A 212 22.66 -21.42 9.80
N TYR A 213 23.01 -20.30 10.45
CA TYR A 213 22.12 -19.15 10.61
C TYR A 213 21.76 -18.49 9.28
N LEU A 214 22.75 -18.23 8.42
CA LEU A 214 22.52 -17.66 7.09
C LEU A 214 21.64 -18.57 6.22
N ASP A 215 21.94 -19.87 6.20
CA ASP A 215 21.21 -20.85 5.42
C ASP A 215 19.77 -21.04 5.91
N ALA A 216 19.54 -21.02 7.22
CA ALA A 216 18.20 -21.01 7.80
C ALA A 216 17.40 -19.75 7.39
N ASN A 217 18.04 -18.58 7.28
CA ASN A 217 17.38 -17.37 6.78
C ASN A 217 17.05 -17.45 5.28
N TYR A 218 17.92 -18.01 4.45
CA TYR A 218 17.61 -18.26 3.04
C TYR A 218 16.42 -19.20 2.89
N LEU A 219 16.38 -20.29 3.64
CA LEU A 219 15.26 -21.23 3.64
C LEU A 219 13.96 -20.61 4.16
N ARG A 220 14.04 -19.70 5.15
CA ARG A 220 12.89 -18.92 5.63
C ARG A 220 12.29 -18.09 4.51
N SER A 221 13.14 -17.30 3.84
CA SER A 221 12.73 -16.45 2.73
C SER A 221 12.14 -17.28 1.59
N GLU A 222 12.79 -18.37 1.21
CA GLU A 222 12.29 -19.28 0.19
C GLU A 222 10.89 -19.82 0.50
N LYS A 223 10.66 -20.32 1.72
CA LYS A 223 9.35 -20.85 2.15
C LYS A 223 8.27 -19.77 2.13
N GLN A 224 8.61 -18.54 2.52
CA GLN A 224 7.69 -17.39 2.49
C GLN A 224 7.29 -17.04 1.04
N PHE A 225 8.24 -16.95 0.11
CA PHE A 225 7.95 -16.71 -1.30
C PHE A 225 7.21 -17.88 -1.98
N ARG A 226 7.46 -19.13 -1.57
CA ARG A 226 6.67 -20.28 -2.05
C ARG A 226 5.21 -20.22 -1.60
N ARG A 227 4.92 -19.67 -0.42
CA ARG A 227 3.54 -19.41 0.01
C ARG A 227 2.90 -18.36 -0.90
N LEU A 228 3.60 -17.24 -1.15
CA LEU A 228 3.12 -16.19 -2.06
C LEU A 228 2.84 -16.75 -3.45
N TYR A 229 3.74 -17.55 -3.99
CA TYR A 229 3.56 -18.24 -5.26
C TYR A 229 2.27 -19.08 -5.27
N ASN A 230 2.06 -19.90 -4.25
CA ASN A 230 0.87 -20.74 -4.16
C ASN A 230 -0.43 -19.92 -4.03
N THR A 231 -0.40 -18.80 -3.32
CA THR A 231 -1.54 -17.88 -3.20
C THR A 231 -1.90 -17.27 -4.56
N VAL A 232 -0.90 -16.78 -5.32
CA VAL A 232 -1.10 -16.25 -6.68
C VAL A 232 -1.52 -17.36 -7.66
N ALA A 233 -0.99 -18.57 -7.52
CA ALA A 233 -1.29 -19.71 -8.38
C ALA A 233 -2.67 -20.34 -8.14
N ARG A 234 -3.25 -20.18 -6.95
CA ARG A 234 -4.60 -20.71 -6.63
C ARG A 234 -5.73 -19.72 -6.92
N SER A 235 -5.43 -18.45 -7.21
CA SER A 235 -6.45 -17.38 -7.36
C SER A 235 -7.42 -17.28 -6.18
N SER A 236 -7.07 -17.85 -5.02
CA SER A 236 -7.97 -17.99 -3.87
C SER A 236 -8.19 -16.68 -3.12
N ARG A 237 -7.32 -15.68 -3.33
CA ARG A 237 -7.37 -14.34 -2.72
C ARG A 237 -6.84 -13.31 -3.70
N LYS A 238 -7.37 -12.08 -3.65
CA LYS A 238 -6.87 -10.93 -4.42
C LYS A 238 -5.59 -10.42 -3.77
N VAL A 239 -4.45 -10.84 -4.32
CA VAL A 239 -3.09 -10.37 -3.96
C VAL A 239 -2.79 -9.10 -4.78
N PRO A 240 -2.12 -8.07 -4.24
CA PRO A 240 -1.75 -6.89 -5.02
C PRO A 240 -0.92 -7.24 -6.26
N LEU A 241 -1.16 -6.53 -7.35
CA LEU A 241 -0.53 -6.76 -8.66
C LEU A 241 0.99 -6.59 -8.57
N PHE A 242 1.74 -7.60 -9.03
CA PHE A 242 3.21 -7.66 -8.97
C PHE A 242 3.83 -7.46 -7.58
N THR A 243 3.10 -7.75 -6.49
CA THR A 243 3.72 -7.72 -5.16
C THR A 243 4.87 -8.73 -5.07
N LEU A 244 5.97 -8.29 -4.48
CA LEU A 244 7.09 -9.12 -4.06
C LEU A 244 7.25 -9.10 -2.54
N ASP A 245 6.18 -8.75 -1.81
CA ASP A 245 6.12 -8.84 -0.37
C ASP A 245 5.54 -10.20 0.06
N PRO A 246 6.32 -11.06 0.73
CA PRO A 246 5.81 -12.33 1.24
C PRO A 246 4.72 -12.19 2.31
N VAL A 247 4.52 -11.01 2.91
CA VAL A 247 3.44 -10.76 3.88
C VAL A 247 2.06 -10.80 3.22
N ASP A 248 1.99 -10.53 1.91
CA ASP A 248 0.75 -10.60 1.14
C ASP A 248 0.28 -12.05 0.88
N ALA A 249 1.14 -13.04 1.17
CA ALA A 249 0.80 -14.45 1.13
C ALA A 249 0.11 -14.87 2.43
N ASP A 250 -1.17 -15.29 2.36
CA ASP A 250 -1.96 -15.88 3.44
C ASP A 250 -1.47 -15.50 4.87
N GLU A 251 -1.94 -14.39 5.44
CA GLU A 251 -1.91 -14.29 6.90
C GLU A 251 -2.72 -15.45 7.50
N PRO A 252 -2.12 -16.20 8.45
CA PRO A 252 -2.08 -15.68 9.82
C PRO A 252 -0.71 -15.89 10.49
N LEU A 253 -0.22 -14.87 11.19
CA LEU A 253 0.38 -15.21 12.48
C LEU A 253 -0.81 -15.54 13.39
N PRO A 254 -0.87 -16.73 14.03
CA PRO A 254 -1.80 -16.88 15.12
C PRO A 254 -1.50 -15.74 16.09
N ALA A 255 -2.50 -14.89 16.32
CA ALA A 255 -2.62 -14.25 17.61
C ALA A 255 -2.86 -15.41 18.59
N ASP A 256 -1.79 -16.07 19.02
CA ASP A 256 -1.75 -16.54 20.38
C ASP A 256 -2.11 -15.26 21.16
N GLY A 257 -3.32 -15.20 21.71
CA GLY A 257 -3.91 -14.02 22.35
C GLY A 257 -3.20 -13.64 23.65
N LEU A 258 -1.87 -13.60 23.62
CA LEU A 258 -0.98 -13.30 24.71
C LEU A 258 -0.14 -12.10 24.28
N PRO A 259 -0.12 -11.02 25.07
CA PRO A 259 0.73 -9.88 24.79
C PRO A 259 2.19 -10.33 24.82
N LEU A 260 2.79 -10.50 23.64
CA LEU A 260 4.21 -10.81 23.51
C LEU A 260 5.01 -9.55 23.87
N SER A 261 5.90 -9.67 24.86
CA SER A 261 6.90 -8.65 25.18
C SER A 261 7.60 -8.14 23.91
N LYS A 262 7.85 -6.82 23.82
CA LYS A 262 8.61 -6.18 22.72
C LYS A 262 9.92 -6.92 22.39
N TRP A 263 10.54 -7.52 23.41
CA TRP A 263 11.75 -8.31 23.26
C TRP A 263 11.53 -9.62 22.49
N LYS A 264 10.45 -10.37 22.78
CA LYS A 264 10.09 -11.58 22.03
C LYS A 264 9.74 -11.29 20.58
N LYS A 265 9.09 -10.15 20.32
CA LYS A 265 8.75 -9.70 18.95
C LYS A 265 10.00 -9.36 18.14
N THR A 266 10.97 -8.70 18.78
CA THR A 266 12.28 -8.38 18.19
C THR A 266 13.13 -9.64 17.97
N VAL A 267 13.18 -10.57 18.93
CA VAL A 267 13.95 -11.81 18.75
C VAL A 267 13.39 -12.67 17.62
N ARG A 268 12.06 -12.71 17.45
CA ARG A 268 11.41 -13.46 16.36
C ARG A 268 11.60 -12.82 14.97
N SER A 269 11.93 -11.53 14.88
CA SER A 269 12.28 -10.90 13.60
C SER A 269 13.67 -11.35 13.13
N TYR A 270 14.62 -11.56 14.03
CA TYR A 270 16.00 -11.92 13.69
C TYR A 270 16.31 -13.43 13.69
N LEU A 271 15.57 -14.25 14.44
CA LEU A 271 15.80 -15.70 14.49
C LEU A 271 14.78 -16.49 13.64
N PRO A 272 15.24 -17.43 12.79
CA PRO A 272 14.35 -18.35 12.08
C PRO A 272 13.51 -19.21 13.04
N GLU A 273 12.31 -19.60 12.60
CA GLU A 273 11.42 -20.45 13.40
C GLU A 273 12.01 -21.85 13.61
N ARG A 274 11.62 -22.53 14.70
CA ARG A 274 12.11 -23.88 15.03
C ARG A 274 11.86 -24.90 13.90
N SER A 275 10.76 -24.74 13.17
CA SER A 275 10.41 -25.57 12.00
C SER A 275 11.40 -25.45 10.84
N ILE A 276 12.16 -24.35 10.78
CA ILE A 276 13.19 -24.12 9.75
C ILE A 276 14.48 -24.79 10.18
N TRP A 277 14.88 -24.63 11.43
CA TRP A 277 16.04 -25.32 12.00
C TRP A 277 15.89 -26.84 11.95
N ALA A 278 14.70 -27.36 12.24
CA ALA A 278 14.39 -28.79 12.17
C ALA A 278 14.18 -29.32 10.73
N SER A 279 14.38 -28.50 9.70
CA SER A 279 14.18 -28.95 8.32
C SER A 279 15.28 -29.93 7.87
N TRP A 280 14.90 -30.83 6.96
CA TRP A 280 15.79 -31.86 6.41
C TRP A 280 17.05 -31.31 5.71
N SER A 281 17.02 -30.08 5.22
CA SER A 281 18.16 -29.46 4.55
C SER A 281 19.12 -28.74 5.50
N ILE A 282 18.72 -28.49 6.76
CA ILE A 282 19.52 -27.78 7.76
C ILE A 282 19.97 -28.76 8.86
N ALA A 283 19.03 -29.37 9.58
CA ALA A 283 19.35 -30.14 10.78
C ALA A 283 20.39 -31.25 10.55
N PRO A 284 20.22 -32.17 9.58
CA PRO A 284 21.20 -33.25 9.36
C PRO A 284 22.59 -32.73 8.97
N PHE A 285 22.65 -31.73 8.08
CA PHE A 285 23.90 -31.22 7.53
C PHE A 285 24.75 -30.50 8.60
N TYR A 286 24.17 -29.52 9.29
CA TYR A 286 24.91 -28.73 10.28
C TYR A 286 25.14 -29.51 11.57
N THR A 287 24.21 -30.38 11.98
CA THR A 287 24.42 -31.22 13.18
C THR A 287 25.57 -32.20 12.95
N ALA A 288 25.68 -32.81 11.77
CA ALA A 288 26.81 -33.67 11.44
C ALA A 288 28.15 -32.92 11.52
N LEU A 289 28.24 -31.71 10.95
CA LEU A 289 29.44 -30.86 11.02
C LEU A 289 29.77 -30.43 12.46
N LEU A 290 28.76 -30.11 13.27
CA LEU A 290 28.96 -29.77 14.68
C LEU A 290 29.43 -30.97 15.51
N LEU A 291 28.91 -32.17 15.26
CA LEU A 291 29.38 -33.39 15.93
C LEU A 291 30.84 -33.72 15.57
N VAL A 292 31.20 -33.57 14.30
CA VAL A 292 32.60 -33.68 13.86
C VAL A 292 33.47 -32.63 14.54
N GLY A 293 33.04 -31.36 14.54
CA GLY A 293 33.74 -30.27 15.20
C GLY A 293 33.94 -30.50 16.70
N ALA A 294 32.92 -31.01 17.40
CA ALA A 294 33.00 -31.36 18.82
C ALA A 294 34.02 -32.49 19.06
N GLY A 295 34.02 -33.54 18.22
CA GLY A 295 35.02 -34.60 18.28
C GLY A 295 36.45 -34.07 18.06
N VAL A 296 36.63 -33.19 17.07
CA VAL A 296 37.92 -32.54 16.81
C VAL A 296 38.35 -31.67 17.98
N LEU A 297 37.44 -30.92 18.59
CA LEU A 297 37.74 -30.04 19.74
C LEU A 297 38.15 -30.81 21.00
N ILE A 298 37.72 -32.07 21.16
CA ILE A 298 38.15 -32.94 22.26
C ILE A 298 39.55 -33.51 22.01
N VAL A 299 39.92 -33.72 20.74
CA VAL A 299 41.16 -34.39 20.32
C VAL A 299 42.32 -33.40 20.05
N ALA A 300 42.00 -32.19 19.60
CA ALA A 300 42.94 -31.12 19.25
C ALA A 300 43.46 -30.38 20.48
#